data_AF-A0A5M4ARE7-F1
#
_entry.id   AF-A0A5M4ARE7-F1
#
_cell.length_a   1.000
_cell.length_b   1.000
_cell.length_c   1.000
_cell.angle_alpha   90.00
_cell.angle_beta   90.00
_cell.angle_gamma   90.00
#
_symmetry.space_group_name_H-M   'P 1'
#
loop_
_entity.id
_entity.type
_entity.pdbx_description
1 polymer ?
#
loop_
_entity_poly.entity_id
_entity_poly.type
_entity_poly.pdbx_seq_one_letter_code
_entity_poly.pdbx_strand_id
1 'polypeptide(L)' 'MDSNQQNNRFECLTKSQLAGLCNVSMTTMRTWLNVRYYPELKKLGYHRRQKILLPPQVKFLVETLAIVIDDE' A
#
# COMPACT_ATOMS: atom_id res chain seq x y z
N MET A 1 13.55 24.27 -8.60
CA MET A 1 12.62 24.27 -7.46
C MET A 1 11.26 23.91 -8.03
N ASP A 2 10.75 22.73 -7.69
CA ASP A 2 9.31 22.40 -7.64
C ASP A 2 9.16 20.90 -7.36
N SER A 3 9.58 20.50 -6.15
CA SER A 3 9.46 19.12 -5.65
C SER A 3 8.09 18.84 -5.01
N ASN A 4 7.06 19.63 -5.35
CA ASN A 4 5.82 19.72 -4.56
C ASN A 4 4.58 19.08 -5.21
N GLN A 5 4.74 18.23 -6.23
CA GLN A 5 3.60 17.68 -6.99
C GLN A 5 3.56 16.15 -7.11
N GLN A 6 4.22 15.42 -6.22
CA GLN A 6 4.17 13.94 -6.20
C GLN A 6 3.41 13.34 -5.01
N ASN A 7 2.71 14.16 -4.19
CA ASN A 7 1.98 13.64 -3.04
C ASN A 7 0.59 13.04 -3.35
N ASN A 8 0.11 13.14 -4.60
CA ASN A 8 -1.23 12.70 -5.01
C ASN A 8 -1.26 11.53 -6.00
N ARG A 9 -0.12 10.87 -6.30
CA ARG A 9 -0.08 9.79 -7.31
C ARG A 9 -0.61 8.44 -6.84
N PHE A 10 -0.71 8.21 -5.54
CA PHE A 10 -1.11 6.90 -5.05
C PHE A 10 -2.63 6.81 -4.92
N GLU A 11 -3.26 6.11 -5.85
CA GLU A 11 -4.69 5.82 -5.78
C GLU A 11 -5.03 4.87 -4.62
N CYS A 12 -6.31 4.88 -4.22
CA CYS A 12 -6.83 3.90 -3.28
C CYS A 12 -6.76 2.50 -3.90
N LEU A 13 -6.15 1.53 -3.20
CA LEU A 13 -6.06 0.15 -3.67
C LEU A 13 -6.76 -0.81 -2.72
N THR A 14 -7.46 -1.79 -3.27
CA THR A 14 -7.88 -2.96 -2.47
C THR A 14 -6.68 -3.84 -2.14
N LYS A 15 -6.80 -4.64 -1.07
CA LYS A 15 -5.80 -5.66 -0.74
C LYS A 15 -5.57 -6.66 -1.87
N SER A 16 -6.60 -6.93 -2.68
CA SER A 16 -6.52 -7.84 -3.82
C SER A 16 -5.71 -7.25 -4.97
N GLN A 17 -5.92 -5.97 -5.28
CA GLN A 17 -5.10 -5.27 -6.28
C GLN A 17 -3.63 -5.25 -5.85
N LEU A 18 -3.36 -4.88 -4.59
CA LEU A 18 -1.98 -4.87 -4.09
C LEU A 18 -1.35 -6.28 -4.09
N ALA A 19 -2.11 -7.32 -3.74
CA ALA A 19 -1.64 -8.70 -3.83
C ALA A 19 -1.29 -9.10 -5.27
N GLY A 20 -2.11 -8.67 -6.24
CA GLY A 20 -1.85 -8.84 -7.67
C GLY A 20 -0.57 -8.15 -8.12
N LEU A 21 -0.37 -6.88 -7.74
CA LEU A 21 0.85 -6.12 -8.05
C LEU A 21 2.12 -6.77 -7.48
N CYS A 22 2.01 -7.42 -6.32
CA CYS A 22 3.13 -8.12 -5.68
C CYS A 22 3.28 -9.57 -6.15
N ASN A 23 2.37 -10.08 -6.97
CA ASN A 23 2.26 -11.50 -7.34
C ASN A 23 2.29 -12.45 -6.12
N VAL A 24 1.52 -12.13 -5.08
CA VAL A 24 1.41 -12.96 -3.86
C VAL A 24 -0.03 -13.34 -3.55
N SER A 25 -0.19 -14.39 -2.74
CA SER A 25 -1.51 -14.78 -2.24
C SER A 25 -2.14 -13.72 -1.34
N MET A 26 -3.47 -13.70 -1.28
CA MET A 26 -4.22 -12.87 -0.33
C MET A 26 -3.88 -13.18 1.13
N THR A 27 -3.49 -14.43 1.44
CA THR A 27 -3.05 -14.82 2.79
C THR A 27 -1.73 -14.14 3.13
N THR A 28 -0.76 -14.18 2.21
CA THR A 28 0.53 -13.49 2.36
C THR A 28 0.32 -11.99 2.54
N MET A 29 -0.50 -11.38 1.69
CA MET A 29 -0.82 -9.95 1.79
C MET A 29 -1.46 -9.59 3.14
N ARG A 30 -2.39 -10.41 3.65
CA ARG A 30 -2.99 -10.21 4.98
C ARG A 30 -1.96 -10.30 6.10
N THR A 31 -1.04 -11.25 6.03
CA THR A 31 0.05 -11.38 7.01
C THR A 31 0.95 -10.15 6.97
N TRP A 32 1.32 -9.66 5.79
CA TRP A 32 2.12 -8.44 5.65
C TRP A 32 1.43 -7.24 6.29
N LEU A 33 0.17 -6.97 5.93
CA LEU A 33 -0.56 -5.78 6.41
C LEU A 33 -0.91 -5.83 7.90
N ASN A 34 -1.27 -7.00 8.43
CA ASN A 34 -1.80 -7.13 9.78
C ASN A 34 -0.74 -7.53 10.83
N VAL A 35 0.42 -8.00 10.38
CA VAL A 35 1.52 -8.44 11.24
C VAL A 35 2.78 -7.65 10.93
N ARG A 36 3.40 -7.86 9.76
CA ARG A 36 4.74 -7.34 9.45
C ARG A 36 4.81 -5.81 9.44
N TYR A 37 3.87 -5.17 8.77
CA TYR A 37 3.85 -3.72 8.54
C TYR A 37 2.75 -2.99 9.33
N TYR A 38 2.06 -3.71 10.20
CA TYR A 38 0.97 -3.14 10.99
C TYR A 38 1.38 -1.95 11.86
N PRO A 39 2.56 -1.94 12.52
CA PRO A 39 2.97 -0.80 13.35
C PRO A 39 3.04 0.53 12.57
N GLU A 40 3.59 0.51 11.36
CA GLU A 40 3.72 1.67 10.48
C GLU A 40 2.36 2.04 9.87
N LEU A 41 1.65 1.06 9.33
CA LEU A 41 0.33 1.26 8.75
C LEU A 41 -0.68 1.83 9.76
N LYS A 42 -0.60 1.41 11.04
CA LYS A 42 -1.45 1.94 12.10
C LYS A 42 -1.23 3.45 12.30
N LYS A 43 0.00 3.95 12.18
CA LYS A 43 0.31 5.39 12.25
C LYS A 43 -0.33 6.16 11.09
N LEU A 44 -0.58 5.48 9.97
CA LEU A 44 -1.24 5.99 8.77
C LEU A 44 -2.77 5.72 8.77
N GLY A 45 -3.35 5.39 9.92
CA GLY A 45 -4.80 5.17 10.06
C GLY A 45 -5.32 3.84 9.53
N TYR A 46 -4.46 2.84 9.30
CA TYR A 46 -4.90 1.52 8.83
C TYR A 46 -5.61 0.72 9.92
N HIS A 47 -6.76 0.13 9.56
CA HIS A 47 -7.47 -0.84 10.39
C HIS A 47 -7.41 -2.26 9.80
N ARG A 48 -7.23 -3.29 10.64
CA ARG A 48 -7.08 -4.69 10.17
C ARG A 48 -8.24 -5.18 9.28
N ARG A 49 -9.46 -4.71 9.56
CA ARG A 49 -10.69 -5.04 8.81
C ARG A 49 -10.96 -4.12 7.61
N GLN A 50 -10.14 -3.09 7.41
CA GLN A 50 -10.26 -2.16 6.30
C GLN A 50 -10.12 -2.90 4.97
N LYS A 51 -11.00 -2.62 4.01
CA LYS A 51 -11.02 -3.28 2.69
C LYS A 51 -10.16 -2.54 1.65
N ILE A 52 -10.17 -1.22 1.72
CA ILE A 52 -9.52 -0.30 0.78
C ILE A 52 -8.36 0.37 1.50
N LEU A 53 -7.14 0.26 0.99
CA LEU A 53 -5.96 0.98 1.45
C LEU A 53 -6.01 2.42 0.93
N LEU A 54 -5.75 3.37 1.83
CA LEU A 54 -5.76 4.79 1.52
C LEU A 54 -4.44 5.23 0.87
N PRO A 55 -4.39 6.37 0.16
CA PRO A 55 -3.19 6.85 -0.53
C PRO A 55 -1.90 6.83 0.30
N PRO A 56 -1.89 7.31 1.58
CA PRO A 56 -0.67 7.27 2.38
C PRO A 56 -0.19 5.84 2.70
N GLN A 57 -1.13 4.90 2.84
CA GLN A 57 -0.86 3.50 3.14
C GLN A 57 -0.32 2.79 1.88
N VAL A 58 -0.90 3.09 0.71
CA VAL A 58 -0.45 2.57 -0.57
C VAL A 58 0.95 3.07 -0.88
N LYS A 59 1.22 4.37 -0.72
CA LYS A 59 2.56 4.95 -0.86
C LYS A 59 3.61 4.20 -0.05
N PHE A 60 3.36 4.07 1.26
CA PHE A 60 4.27 3.34 2.16
C PHE A 60 4.51 1.91 1.69
N LEU A 61 3.47 1.19 1.24
CA LEU A 61 3.59 -0.20 0.81
C LEU A 61 4.32 -0.33 -0.53
N VAL A 62 4.08 0.56 -1.49
CA VAL A 62 4.78 0.57 -2.78
C VAL A 62 6.27 0.82 -2.58
N GLU A 63 6.63 1.81 -1.76
CA GLU A 63 8.02 2.11 -1.41
C GLU A 63 8.68 0.94 -0.66
N THR A 64 7.97 0.35 0.31
CA THR A 64 8.50 -0.73 1.15
C THR A 64 8.64 -2.07 0.41
N LEU A 65 7.73 -2.34 -0.53
CA LEU A 65 7.70 -3.58 -1.32
C LEU A 65 8.42 -3.43 -2.66
N ALA A 66 8.98 -2.25 -2.96
CA ALA A 66 9.65 -1.93 -4.22
C ALA A 66 8.78 -2.26 -5.45
N ILE A 67 7.48 -1.95 -5.37
CA ILE A 67 6.54 -2.19 -6.48
C ILE A 67 6.82 -1.15 -7.56
N VAL A 68 7.15 -1.60 -8.78
CA VAL A 68 7.21 -0.73 -9.96
C VAL A 68 5.79 -0.61 -10.52
N ILE A 69 5.25 0.60 -10.51
CA ILE A 69 3.99 0.92 -11.17
C ILE A 69 4.37 1.57 -12.48
N ASP A 70 4.20 0.85 -13.59
CA ASP A 70 4.43 1.41 -14.91
C ASP A 70 3.28 2.40 -15.21
N ASP A 71 3.63 3.69 -15.30
CA ASP A 71 2.73 4.74 -15.79
C ASP A 71 2.66 4.58 -17.32
N GLU A 72 1.68 3.83 -17.85
CA GLU A 72 1.36 3.81 -19.29
C GLU A 72 0.87 5.19 -19.78
#